data_AF-A0A7V3SA12-F1
#
_entry.id   AF-A0A7V3SA12-F1
#
_cell.length_a   1.000
_cell.length_b   1.000
_cell.length_c   1.000
_cell.angle_alpha   90.00
_cell.angle_beta   90.00
_cell.angle_gamma   90.00
#
_symmetry.space_group_name_H-M   'P 1'
#
loop_
_entity.id
_entity.type
_entity.pdbx_description
1 polymer ?
#
loop_
_entity_poly.entity_id
_entity_poly.type
_entity_poly.pdbx_seq_one_letter_code
_entity_poly.pdbx_strand_id
1 'polypeptide(L)'
;MNAYLDSIAELAQRGDAREESHYPALDNLLNALAQAQGRTIQVTVLPKPTEAGNPDFRVWDGSHQVIGYIEAKAPGANLDQVETSEQLQRYLHTFPNVILTDFYEFHLYRNGLLLERALLARPFVAQKLKAKPPAEQVEALTHLFETFFSFALPPSFTAEDLARDLARRTRFLRDEVIRPELAQGQGPVHGFYQAFQKYLIAGLTEDQFADLYAQTITYGLFAARTRAQNSFNRQMAYALIPATIGILRDVFQFISLGKPSPQMEAIV
;
A
#
# COMPACT_ATOMS: atom_id res chain seq x y z
N MET A 1 18.26 14.84 -9.90
CA MET A 1 18.21 15.99 -8.98
C MET A 1 18.06 17.34 -9.68
N ASN A 2 18.93 17.72 -10.62
CA ASN A 2 18.81 19.02 -11.32
C ASN A 2 17.47 19.22 -12.03
N ALA A 3 17.01 18.23 -12.82
CA ALA A 3 15.73 18.29 -13.50
C ALA A 3 14.52 18.41 -12.55
N TYR A 4 14.63 17.83 -11.34
CA TYR A 4 13.62 17.96 -10.30
C TYR A 4 13.54 19.41 -9.79
N LEU A 5 14.68 20.00 -9.43
CA LEU A 5 14.73 21.39 -8.99
C LEU A 5 14.32 22.38 -10.09
N ASP A 6 14.62 22.08 -11.36
CA ASP A 6 14.14 22.86 -12.51
C ASP A 6 12.61 22.85 -12.58
N SER A 7 12.00 21.67 -12.48
CA SER A 7 10.53 21.52 -12.49
C SER A 7 9.85 22.24 -11.33
N ILE A 8 10.39 22.12 -10.11
CA ILE A 8 9.84 22.82 -8.94
C ILE A 8 9.99 24.35 -9.09
N ALA A 9 11.12 24.85 -9.59
CA ALA A 9 11.36 26.28 -9.78
C ALA A 9 10.43 26.87 -10.86
N GLU A 10 10.23 26.18 -11.98
CA GLU A 10 9.29 26.59 -13.03
C GLU A 10 7.85 26.71 -12.52
N LEU A 11 7.39 25.74 -11.71
CA LEU A 11 6.06 25.78 -11.11
C LEU A 11 5.91 26.92 -10.11
N ALA A 12 6.93 27.16 -9.28
CA ALA A 12 6.94 28.28 -8.33
C ALA A 12 6.87 29.66 -9.04
N GLN A 13 7.50 29.80 -10.21
CA GLN A 13 7.47 31.04 -10.99
C GLN A 13 6.09 31.37 -11.57
N ARG A 14 5.24 30.38 -11.83
CA ARG A 14 3.89 30.59 -12.39
C ARG A 14 2.94 31.25 -11.37
N GLY A 15 3.18 31.05 -10.08
CA GLY A 15 2.52 31.79 -8.99
C GLY A 15 1.08 31.37 -8.65
N ASP A 16 0.50 30.41 -9.39
CA ASP A 16 -0.83 29.82 -9.15
C ASP A 16 -0.77 28.33 -8.77
N ALA A 17 0.44 27.78 -8.59
CA ALA A 17 0.67 26.39 -8.24
C ALA A 17 0.16 26.05 -6.83
N ARG A 18 -0.58 24.95 -6.73
CA ARG A 18 -0.97 24.32 -5.45
C ARG A 18 0.02 23.20 -5.11
N GLU A 19 -0.11 22.64 -3.91
CA GLU A 19 0.71 21.49 -3.47
C GLU A 19 0.68 20.36 -4.52
N GLU A 20 -0.51 20.04 -5.02
CA GLU A 20 -0.76 19.00 -6.02
C GLU A 20 -0.06 19.25 -7.35
N SER A 21 0.21 20.52 -7.69
CA SER A 21 0.92 20.88 -8.93
C SER A 21 2.36 20.37 -8.94
N HIS A 22 2.94 20.11 -7.77
CA HIS A 22 4.31 19.60 -7.62
C HIS A 22 4.37 18.07 -7.58
N TYR A 23 3.23 17.37 -7.47
CA TYR A 23 3.21 15.91 -7.33
C TYR A 23 3.86 15.17 -8.51
N PRO A 24 3.67 15.57 -9.78
CA PRO A 24 4.36 14.93 -10.90
C PRO A 24 5.89 15.04 -10.81
N ALA A 25 6.40 16.15 -10.27
CA ALA A 25 7.84 16.32 -10.09
C ALA A 25 8.38 15.34 -9.03
N LEU A 26 7.67 15.21 -7.91
CA LEU A 26 8.03 14.26 -6.85
C LEU A 26 7.92 12.81 -7.32
N ASP A 27 6.85 12.44 -8.03
CA ASP A 27 6.70 11.10 -8.62
C ASP A 27 7.86 10.76 -9.58
N ASN A 28 8.23 11.68 -10.46
CA ASN A 28 9.38 11.51 -11.34
C ASN A 28 10.71 11.36 -10.57
N LEU A 29 10.89 12.10 -9.47
CA LEU A 29 12.07 11.97 -8.60
C LEU A 29 12.14 10.59 -7.96
N LEU A 30 11.02 10.10 -7.40
CA LEU A 30 10.94 8.78 -6.77
C LEU A 30 11.31 7.66 -7.76
N ASN A 31 10.71 7.68 -8.94
CA ASN A 31 10.96 6.68 -9.97
C ASN A 31 12.43 6.73 -10.45
N ALA A 32 12.98 7.93 -10.65
CA ALA A 32 14.37 8.09 -11.07
C ALA A 32 15.37 7.59 -10.02
N LEU A 33 15.13 7.90 -8.73
CA LEU A 33 15.98 7.43 -7.63
C LEU A 33 15.89 5.91 -7.45
N ALA A 34 14.68 5.35 -7.48
CA ALA A 34 14.49 3.90 -7.41
C ALA A 34 15.21 3.19 -8.56
N GLN A 35 15.07 3.68 -9.79
CA GLN A 35 15.77 3.13 -10.96
C GLN A 35 17.29 3.21 -10.81
N ALA A 36 17.82 4.33 -10.34
CA ALA A 36 19.26 4.51 -10.10
C ALA A 36 19.81 3.52 -9.05
N GLN A 37 18.97 3.13 -8.08
CA GLN A 37 19.29 2.13 -7.06
C GLN A 37 19.00 0.68 -7.50
N GLY A 38 18.60 0.45 -8.76
CA GLY A 38 18.25 -0.88 -9.27
C GLY A 38 16.98 -1.46 -8.66
N ARG A 39 16.07 -0.62 -8.15
CA ARG A 39 14.79 -1.01 -7.56
C ARG A 39 13.62 -0.71 -8.50
N THR A 40 12.60 -1.55 -8.44
CA THR A 40 11.31 -1.30 -9.09
C THR A 40 10.31 -0.91 -8.02
N ILE A 41 9.70 0.26 -8.20
CA ILE A 41 8.61 0.76 -7.35
C ILE A 41 7.39 1.07 -8.21
N GLN A 42 6.24 1.15 -7.56
CA GLN A 42 5.04 1.76 -8.13
C GLN A 42 4.55 2.84 -7.17
N VAL A 43 4.21 4.01 -7.70
CA VAL A 43 3.70 5.13 -6.90
C VAL A 43 2.22 5.35 -7.21
N THR A 44 1.42 5.49 -6.16
CA THR A 44 0.02 5.92 -6.25
C THR A 44 -0.10 7.30 -5.62
N VAL A 45 -0.36 8.31 -6.46
CA VAL A 45 -0.63 9.69 -6.05
C VAL A 45 -2.12 9.80 -5.68
N LEU A 46 -2.44 10.49 -4.59
CA LEU A 46 -3.78 10.68 -4.06
C LEU A 46 -4.55 9.34 -3.95
N PRO A 47 -4.04 8.37 -3.16
CA PRO A 47 -4.68 7.07 -3.00
C PRO A 47 -6.09 7.20 -2.43
N LYS A 48 -6.94 6.19 -2.71
CA LYS A 48 -8.29 6.12 -2.14
C LYS A 48 -8.24 6.16 -0.61
N PRO A 49 -9.29 6.72 0.03
CA PRO A 49 -9.30 6.81 1.46
C PRO A 49 -9.17 5.49 2.20
N THR A 50 -8.46 5.50 3.32
CA THR A 50 -8.38 4.33 4.22
C THR A 50 -8.84 4.70 5.63
N GLU A 51 -9.17 3.72 6.46
CA GLU A 51 -9.49 3.94 7.89
C GLU A 51 -8.34 4.66 8.64
N ALA A 52 -7.10 4.49 8.17
CA ALA A 52 -5.89 5.12 8.69
C ALA A 52 -5.69 6.59 8.23
N GLY A 53 -6.51 7.07 7.29
CA GLY A 53 -6.37 8.36 6.61
C GLY A 53 -5.68 8.27 5.25
N ASN A 54 -5.37 9.42 4.64
CA ASN A 54 -5.01 9.52 3.22
C ASN A 54 -3.73 10.33 3.05
N PRO A 55 -2.56 9.69 3.16
CA PRO A 55 -1.31 10.33 2.73
C PRO A 55 -1.37 10.66 1.24
N ASP A 56 -0.69 11.73 0.83
CA ASP A 56 -0.69 12.18 -0.56
C ASP A 56 -0.09 11.16 -1.53
N PHE A 57 0.87 10.35 -1.08
CA PHE A 57 1.45 9.28 -1.87
C PHE A 57 1.48 7.96 -1.11
N ARG A 58 1.28 6.89 -1.86
CA ARG A 58 1.56 5.51 -1.43
C ARG A 58 2.56 4.90 -2.38
N VAL A 59 3.65 4.38 -1.82
CA VAL A 59 4.73 3.75 -2.58
C VAL A 59 4.69 2.25 -2.33
N TRP A 60 4.71 1.49 -3.41
CA TRP A 60 4.69 0.03 -3.42
C TRP A 60 6.03 -0.49 -3.92
N ASP A 61 6.44 -1.66 -3.44
CA ASP A 61 7.43 -2.45 -4.13
C ASP A 61 6.84 -2.96 -5.46
N GLY A 62 7.71 -3.34 -6.41
CA GLY A 62 7.29 -3.94 -7.67
C GLY A 62 6.54 -5.27 -7.54
N SER A 63 6.18 -5.71 -6.33
CA SER A 63 5.44 -6.93 -5.99
C SER A 63 4.20 -6.69 -5.13
N HIS A 64 3.61 -5.49 -5.19
CA HIS A 64 2.34 -5.12 -4.55
C HIS A 64 2.36 -5.02 -3.01
N GLN A 65 3.53 -4.90 -2.37
CA GLN A 65 3.61 -4.55 -0.94
C GLN A 65 3.81 -3.05 -0.78
N VAL A 66 3.11 -2.43 0.17
CA VAL A 66 3.35 -1.02 0.50
C VAL A 66 4.67 -0.90 1.25
N ILE A 67 5.62 -0.18 0.66
CA ILE A 67 6.91 0.12 1.30
C ILE A 67 6.87 1.46 2.03
N GLY A 68 5.93 2.35 1.72
CA GLY A 68 5.84 3.61 2.43
C GLY A 68 4.76 4.56 1.99
N TYR A 69 4.65 5.64 2.75
CA TYR A 69 3.73 6.74 2.50
C TYR A 69 4.50 8.05 2.48
N ILE A 70 4.02 9.02 1.73
CA ILE A 70 4.60 10.37 1.70
C ILE A 70 3.46 11.37 1.89
N GLU A 71 3.67 12.28 2.83
CA GLU A 71 2.84 13.47 3.02
C GLU A 71 3.62 14.68 2.48
N ALA A 72 3.02 15.42 1.56
CA ALA A 72 3.63 16.58 0.94
C ALA A 72 2.89 17.85 1.38
N LYS A 73 3.63 18.90 1.70
CA LYS A 73 3.09 20.23 1.99
C LYS A 73 3.56 21.23 0.96
N ALA A 74 2.93 22.41 0.94
CA ALA A 74 3.30 23.49 0.05
C ALA A 74 4.80 23.79 0.10
N PRO A 75 5.45 24.08 -1.04
CA PRO A 75 6.88 24.35 -1.04
C PRO A 75 7.27 25.50 -0.10
N GLY A 76 8.27 25.27 0.74
CA GLY A 76 8.71 26.23 1.77
C GLY A 76 7.88 26.23 3.05
N ALA A 77 6.97 25.27 3.24
CA ALA A 77 6.27 25.08 4.50
C ALA A 77 7.25 24.71 5.63
N ASN A 78 6.96 25.16 6.85
CA ASN A 78 7.76 24.80 8.01
C ASN A 78 7.43 23.38 8.47
N LEU A 79 8.29 22.42 8.10
CA LEU A 79 8.09 21.02 8.42
C LEU A 79 8.10 20.74 9.94
N ASP A 80 8.92 21.43 10.73
CA ASP A 80 8.95 21.27 12.20
C ASP A 80 7.60 21.66 12.84
N GLN A 81 6.88 22.63 12.27
CA GLN A 81 5.52 22.95 12.74
C GLN A 81 4.52 21.87 12.31
N VAL A 82 4.62 21.39 11.07
CA VAL A 82 3.75 20.33 10.54
C VAL A 82 3.91 19.03 11.32
N GLU A 83 5.11 18.77 11.85
CA GLU A 83 5.40 17.62 12.72
C GLU A 83 4.48 17.54 13.93
N THR A 84 4.06 18.69 14.47
CA THR A 84 3.18 18.76 15.63
C THR A 84 1.69 18.64 15.29
N SER A 85 1.33 18.58 14.01
CA SER A 85 -0.07 18.50 13.58
C SER A 85 -0.70 17.17 13.93
N GLU A 86 -1.99 17.18 14.31
CA GLU A 86 -2.75 15.96 14.60
C GLU A 86 -2.76 14.99 13.40
N GLN A 87 -2.81 15.53 12.19
CA GLN A 87 -2.78 14.74 10.95
C GLN A 87 -1.48 13.94 10.85
N LEU A 88 -0.32 14.60 10.98
CA LEU A 88 0.95 13.91 10.85
C LEU A 88 1.16 12.93 12.02
N GLN A 89 0.83 13.33 13.26
CA GLN A 89 0.92 12.42 14.41
C GLN A 89 0.10 11.14 14.22
N ARG A 90 -1.11 11.25 13.65
CA ARG A 90 -1.93 10.09 13.28
C ARG A 90 -1.24 9.22 12.22
N TYR A 91 -0.63 9.82 11.20
CA TYR A 91 0.11 9.07 10.17
C TYR A 91 1.34 8.37 10.74
N LEU A 92 2.12 9.04 11.58
CA LEU A 92 3.30 8.48 12.24
C LEU A 92 2.95 7.34 13.20
N HIS A 93 1.77 7.39 13.84
CA HIS A 93 1.28 6.31 14.67
C HIS A 93 0.78 5.11 13.85
N THR A 94 0.23 5.36 12.66
CA THR A 94 -0.46 4.31 11.88
C THR A 94 0.45 3.64 10.85
N PHE A 95 1.35 4.40 10.24
CA PHE A 95 2.19 3.93 9.15
C PHE A 95 3.64 3.76 9.61
N PRO A 96 4.26 2.59 9.36
CA PRO A 96 5.59 2.31 9.89
C PRO A 96 6.72 3.02 9.14
N ASN A 97 6.46 3.55 7.95
CA ASN A 97 7.45 4.16 7.07
C ASN A 97 6.83 5.35 6.33
N VAL A 98 7.17 6.57 6.76
CA VAL A 98 6.57 7.82 6.28
C VAL A 98 7.66 8.82 5.91
N ILE A 99 7.49 9.54 4.81
CA ILE A 99 8.25 10.76 4.52
C ILE A 99 7.31 11.97 4.66
N LEU A 100 7.77 13.02 5.33
CA LEU A 100 7.20 14.35 5.25
C LEU A 100 8.10 15.22 4.36
N THR A 101 7.52 16.00 3.45
CA THR A 101 8.30 16.91 2.60
C THR A 101 7.57 18.19 2.22
N ASP A 102 8.32 19.27 2.01
CA ASP A 102 7.87 20.50 1.33
C ASP A 102 8.49 20.60 -0.07
N PHE A 103 8.85 19.47 -0.68
CA PHE A 103 9.58 19.36 -1.95
C PHE A 103 11.06 19.78 -1.93
N TYR A 104 11.52 20.47 -0.88
CA TYR A 104 12.89 20.93 -0.71
C TYR A 104 13.62 20.25 0.47
N GLU A 105 12.89 19.98 1.53
CA GLU A 105 13.33 19.25 2.72
C GLU A 105 12.53 17.96 2.85
N PHE A 106 13.18 16.91 3.35
CA PHE A 106 12.60 15.58 3.48
C PHE A 106 12.94 15.01 4.85
N HIS A 107 11.91 14.63 5.62
CA HIS A 107 12.04 13.99 6.92
C HIS A 107 11.55 12.55 6.83
N LEU A 108 12.43 11.59 7.09
CA LEU A 108 12.11 10.18 7.08
C LEU A 108 11.77 9.69 8.48
N TYR A 109 10.64 9.01 8.60
CA TYR A 109 10.17 8.42 9.85
C TYR A 109 10.12 6.90 9.76
N ARG A 110 10.39 6.25 10.90
CA ARG A 110 10.27 4.81 11.12
C ARG A 110 9.55 4.52 12.42
N ASN A 111 8.41 3.85 12.33
CA ASN A 111 7.57 3.52 13.49
C ASN A 111 7.34 4.73 14.41
N GLY A 112 7.02 5.88 13.80
CA GLY A 112 6.81 7.15 14.47
C GLY A 112 8.06 7.91 14.93
N LEU A 113 9.26 7.34 14.79
CA LEU A 113 10.52 8.01 15.15
C LEU A 113 11.18 8.65 13.94
N LEU A 114 11.65 9.89 14.09
CA LEU A 114 12.45 10.56 13.06
C LEU A 114 13.80 9.82 12.92
N LEU A 115 14.11 9.40 11.70
CA LEU A 115 15.31 8.62 11.38
C LEU A 115 16.36 9.47 10.66
N GLU A 116 15.96 10.19 9.60
CA GLU A 116 16.86 10.99 8.76
C GLU A 116 16.16 12.28 8.32
N ARG A 117 16.96 13.34 8.09
CA ARG A 117 16.54 14.58 7.44
C ARG A 117 17.50 14.92 6.30
N ALA A 118 16.99 15.45 5.20
CA ALA A 118 17.80 15.94 4.10
C ALA A 118 17.21 17.23 3.52
N LEU A 119 18.03 18.29 3.48
CA LEU A 119 17.69 19.56 2.84
C LEU A 119 18.32 19.61 1.44
N LEU A 120 17.51 19.36 0.42
CA LEU A 120 17.97 19.35 -0.96
C LEU A 120 18.32 20.75 -1.46
N ALA A 121 17.52 21.75 -1.13
CA ALA A 121 17.66 23.11 -1.65
C ALA A 121 16.94 24.10 -0.73
N ARG A 122 17.35 25.37 -0.73
CA ARG A 122 16.67 26.40 0.08
C ARG A 122 15.48 27.01 -0.68
N PRO A 123 14.24 26.89 -0.17
CA PRO A 123 13.04 27.44 -0.83
C PRO A 123 13.12 28.96 -1.04
N PHE A 124 13.83 29.69 -0.16
CA PHE A 124 14.04 31.13 -0.26
C PHE A 124 14.60 31.58 -1.62
N VAL A 125 15.50 30.81 -2.23
CA VAL A 125 16.13 31.18 -3.51
C VAL A 125 15.10 31.12 -4.64
N ALA A 126 14.25 30.10 -4.66
CA ALA A 126 13.17 30.00 -5.64
C ALA A 126 12.10 31.07 -5.42
N GLN A 127 11.66 31.26 -4.17
CA GLN A 127 10.51 32.12 -3.87
C GLN A 127 10.84 33.62 -3.89
N LYS A 128 11.99 34.04 -3.33
CA LYS A 128 12.36 35.46 -3.23
C LYS A 128 13.27 35.91 -4.35
N LEU A 129 14.22 35.08 -4.76
CA LEU A 129 15.18 35.42 -5.81
C LEU A 129 14.70 34.99 -7.21
N LYS A 130 13.57 34.27 -7.31
CA LYS A 130 12.98 33.75 -8.56
C LYS A 130 13.99 32.97 -9.41
N ALA A 131 14.98 32.36 -8.76
CA ALA A 131 16.08 31.65 -9.39
C ALA A 131 16.08 30.19 -8.95
N LYS A 132 16.71 29.32 -9.75
CA LYS A 132 16.91 27.92 -9.38
C LYS A 132 17.78 27.84 -8.12
N PRO A 133 17.32 27.18 -7.04
CA PRO A 133 18.17 26.93 -5.88
C PRO A 133 19.28 25.93 -6.25
N PRO A 134 20.52 26.14 -5.77
CA PRO A 134 21.56 25.12 -5.90
C PRO A 134 21.18 23.89 -5.07
N ALA A 135 21.53 22.70 -5.58
CA ALA A 135 21.38 21.47 -4.80
C ALA A 135 22.46 21.44 -3.71
N GLU A 136 22.06 21.20 -2.46
CA GLU A 136 22.94 21.16 -1.28
C GLU A 136 23.21 19.71 -0.86
N GLN A 137 22.25 19.03 -0.23
CA GLN A 137 22.47 17.71 0.37
C GLN A 137 22.01 16.55 -0.53
N VAL A 138 22.56 16.47 -1.75
CA VAL A 138 22.18 15.44 -2.74
C VAL A 138 22.48 14.02 -2.23
N GLU A 139 23.64 13.82 -1.61
CA GLU A 139 24.06 12.53 -1.07
C GLU A 139 23.17 12.09 0.09
N ALA A 140 22.88 13.00 1.03
CA ALA A 140 21.99 12.71 2.15
C ALA A 140 20.57 12.38 1.68
N LEU A 141 20.04 13.09 0.67
CA LEU A 141 18.72 12.77 0.13
C LEU A 141 18.71 11.41 -0.59
N THR A 142 19.78 11.10 -1.30
CA THR A 142 19.93 9.81 -1.98
C THR A 142 19.91 8.68 -0.95
N HIS A 143 20.70 8.79 0.11
CA HIS A 143 20.72 7.85 1.22
C HIS A 143 19.36 7.74 1.93
N LEU A 144 18.68 8.87 2.20
CA LEU A 144 17.35 8.87 2.81
C LEU A 144 16.35 8.05 1.98
N PHE A 145 16.37 8.21 0.65
CA PHE A 145 15.52 7.41 -0.24
C PHE A 145 15.99 5.95 -0.35
N GLU A 146 17.29 5.66 -0.29
CA GLU A 146 17.79 4.28 -0.14
C GLU A 146 17.21 3.61 1.11
N THR A 147 17.24 4.29 2.26
CA THR A 147 16.66 3.83 3.52
C THR A 147 15.14 3.66 3.40
N PHE A 148 14.44 4.63 2.81
CA PHE A 148 12.98 4.56 2.59
C PHE A 148 12.58 3.38 1.70
N PHE A 149 13.22 3.22 0.54
CA PHE A 149 12.92 2.13 -0.39
C PHE A 149 13.39 0.76 0.12
N SER A 150 14.33 0.72 1.07
CA SER A 150 14.77 -0.52 1.72
C SER A 150 13.79 -1.04 2.76
N PHE A 151 12.75 -0.26 3.09
CA PHE A 151 11.75 -0.68 4.03
C PHE A 151 10.97 -1.87 3.50
N ALA A 152 11.33 -3.03 3.99
CA ALA A 152 10.44 -4.16 4.08
C ALA A 152 9.73 -4.07 5.43
N LEU A 153 8.42 -4.32 5.44
CA LEU A 153 7.75 -4.70 6.68
C LEU A 153 8.57 -5.84 7.30
N PRO A 154 8.88 -5.79 8.61
CA PRO A 154 9.69 -6.83 9.24
C PRO A 154 9.13 -8.20 8.86
N PRO A 155 9.94 -9.13 8.33
CA PRO A 155 9.47 -10.47 7.99
C PRO A 155 9.03 -11.26 9.23
N SER A 156 9.36 -10.77 10.43
CA SER A 156 9.01 -11.39 11.69
C SER A 156 7.59 -11.05 12.11
N PHE A 157 6.61 -11.62 11.42
CA PHE A 157 5.39 -11.98 12.15
C PHE A 157 5.79 -13.10 13.10
N THR A 158 5.59 -12.91 14.41
CA THR A 158 5.50 -14.09 15.26
C THR A 158 4.33 -14.95 14.76
N ALA A 159 4.31 -16.24 15.10
CA ALA A 159 3.14 -17.06 14.76
C ALA A 159 1.84 -16.46 15.33
N GLU A 160 1.93 -15.75 16.45
CA GLU A 160 0.82 -15.02 17.06
C GLU A 160 0.39 -13.79 16.24
N ASP A 161 1.32 -12.95 15.80
CA ASP A 161 1.02 -11.78 14.99
C ASP A 161 0.41 -12.19 13.64
N LEU A 162 0.96 -13.23 13.02
CA LEU A 162 0.42 -13.80 11.79
C LEU A 162 -1.02 -14.31 12.00
N ALA A 163 -1.26 -15.05 13.09
CA ALA A 163 -2.59 -15.56 13.41
C ALA A 163 -3.59 -14.42 13.66
N ARG A 164 -3.16 -13.36 14.35
CA ARG A 164 -3.99 -12.18 14.65
C ARG A 164 -4.38 -11.43 13.38
N ASP A 165 -3.43 -11.24 12.46
CA ASP A 165 -3.66 -10.55 11.20
C ASP A 165 -4.45 -11.38 10.20
N LEU A 166 -4.18 -12.70 10.10
CA LEU A 166 -5.03 -13.62 9.34
C LEU A 166 -6.47 -13.55 9.85
N ALA A 167 -6.69 -13.67 11.15
CA ALA A 167 -8.03 -13.61 11.72
C ALA A 167 -8.74 -12.28 11.43
N ARG A 168 -8.02 -11.15 11.45
CA ARG A 168 -8.58 -9.83 11.09
C ARG A 168 -9.00 -9.81 9.61
N ARG A 169 -8.14 -10.25 8.70
CA ARG A 169 -8.43 -10.28 7.25
C ARG A 169 -9.53 -11.28 6.90
N THR A 170 -9.60 -12.43 7.57
CA THR A 170 -10.69 -13.40 7.40
C THR A 170 -12.03 -12.82 7.82
N ARG A 171 -12.11 -12.11 8.95
CA ARG A 171 -13.33 -11.43 9.39
C ARG A 171 -13.75 -10.35 8.39
N PHE A 172 -12.81 -9.55 7.93
CA PHE A 172 -13.08 -8.54 6.90
C PHE A 172 -13.62 -9.16 5.61
N LEU A 173 -12.99 -10.22 5.10
CA LEU A 173 -13.46 -10.95 3.92
C LEU A 173 -14.88 -11.50 4.10
N ARG A 174 -15.18 -12.05 5.28
CA ARG A 174 -16.52 -12.54 5.62
C ARG A 174 -17.55 -11.43 5.65
N ASP A 175 -17.28 -10.39 6.44
CA ASP A 175 -18.27 -9.38 6.83
C ASP A 175 -18.48 -8.31 5.75
N GLU A 176 -17.40 -7.87 5.10
CA GLU A 176 -17.43 -6.73 4.17
C GLU A 176 -17.49 -7.15 2.69
N VAL A 177 -17.28 -8.43 2.39
CA VAL A 177 -17.22 -8.91 1.01
C VAL A 177 -18.19 -10.06 0.76
N ILE A 178 -18.02 -11.19 1.44
CA ILE A 178 -18.84 -12.39 1.19
C ILE A 178 -20.30 -12.17 1.60
N ARG A 179 -20.56 -11.61 2.79
CA ARG A 179 -21.93 -11.32 3.24
C ARG A 179 -22.68 -10.37 2.31
N PRO A 180 -22.12 -9.20 1.92
CA PRO A 180 -22.75 -8.32 0.94
C PRO A 180 -23.01 -9.00 -0.41
N GLU A 181 -22.07 -9.81 -0.91
CA GLU A 181 -22.27 -10.55 -2.17
C GLU A 181 -23.37 -11.62 -2.06
N LEU A 182 -23.46 -12.33 -0.93
CA LEU A 182 -24.52 -13.31 -0.67
C LEU A 182 -25.91 -12.66 -0.59
N ALA A 183 -26.00 -11.52 0.10
CA ALA A 183 -27.25 -10.78 0.28
C ALA A 183 -27.84 -10.26 -1.04
N GLN A 184 -27.04 -10.12 -2.10
CA GLN A 184 -27.54 -9.80 -3.44
C GLN A 184 -28.35 -10.94 -4.06
N GLY A 185 -28.24 -12.17 -3.54
CA GLY A 185 -28.99 -13.34 -3.99
C GLY A 185 -28.60 -13.84 -5.39
N GLN A 186 -27.49 -13.37 -5.95
CA GLN A 186 -27.05 -13.70 -7.30
C GLN A 186 -25.53 -13.67 -7.43
N GLY A 187 -25.03 -14.21 -8.54
CA GLY A 187 -23.60 -14.24 -8.83
C GLY A 187 -22.87 -15.47 -8.27
N PRO A 188 -21.55 -15.55 -8.49
CA PRO A 188 -20.78 -16.77 -8.23
C PRO A 188 -20.79 -17.23 -6.78
N VAL A 189 -20.66 -16.30 -5.82
CA VAL A 189 -20.67 -16.61 -4.38
C VAL A 189 -22.00 -17.20 -3.94
N HIS A 190 -23.12 -16.63 -4.41
CA HIS A 190 -24.44 -17.19 -4.14
C HIS A 190 -24.62 -18.57 -4.80
N GLY A 191 -24.09 -18.77 -6.00
CA GLY A 191 -24.08 -20.09 -6.65
C GLY A 191 -23.30 -21.14 -5.85
N PHE A 192 -22.15 -20.76 -5.27
CA PHE A 192 -21.40 -21.65 -4.37
C PHE A 192 -22.20 -21.95 -3.10
N TYR A 193 -22.86 -20.97 -2.49
CA TYR A 193 -23.73 -21.21 -1.34
C TYR A 193 -24.80 -22.26 -1.63
N GLN A 194 -25.53 -22.12 -2.74
CA GLN A 194 -26.55 -23.07 -3.16
C GLN A 194 -25.97 -24.48 -3.38
N ALA A 195 -24.79 -24.58 -4.01
CA ALA A 195 -24.12 -25.86 -4.22
C ALA A 195 -23.70 -26.51 -2.89
N PHE A 196 -23.12 -25.74 -1.96
CA PHE A 196 -22.74 -26.24 -0.64
C PHE A 196 -23.95 -26.74 0.15
N GLN A 197 -25.04 -25.97 0.16
CA GLN A 197 -26.25 -26.34 0.86
C GLN A 197 -26.88 -27.61 0.29
N LYS A 198 -26.86 -27.78 -1.04
CA LYS A 198 -27.46 -28.92 -1.73
C LYS A 198 -26.63 -30.20 -1.64
N TYR A 199 -25.32 -30.11 -1.77
CA TYR A 199 -24.45 -31.28 -1.96
C TYR A 199 -23.58 -31.62 -0.74
N LEU A 200 -23.39 -30.70 0.20
CA LEU A 200 -22.48 -30.90 1.33
C LEU A 200 -23.16 -30.80 2.69
N ILE A 201 -23.85 -29.68 2.96
CA ILE A 201 -24.37 -29.36 4.29
C ILE A 201 -25.83 -28.94 4.19
N ALA A 202 -26.73 -29.90 4.39
CA ALA A 202 -28.16 -29.61 4.44
C ALA A 202 -28.47 -28.65 5.61
N GLY A 203 -29.26 -27.60 5.34
CA GLY A 203 -29.63 -26.60 6.35
C GLY A 203 -28.55 -25.54 6.64
N LEU A 204 -27.46 -25.49 5.85
CA LEU A 204 -26.47 -24.42 5.95
C LEU A 204 -27.13 -23.05 5.75
N THR A 205 -26.91 -22.13 6.68
CA THR A 205 -27.38 -20.73 6.56
C THR A 205 -26.36 -19.89 5.80
N GLU A 206 -26.79 -18.73 5.29
CA GLU A 206 -25.89 -17.78 4.61
C GLU A 206 -24.75 -17.30 5.52
N ASP A 207 -25.04 -17.04 6.79
CA ASP A 207 -24.01 -16.66 7.78
C ASP A 207 -22.99 -17.77 8.03
N GLN A 208 -23.46 -19.01 8.17
CA GLN A 208 -22.57 -20.16 8.33
C GLN A 208 -21.74 -20.40 7.08
N PHE A 209 -22.33 -20.24 5.89
CA PHE A 209 -21.59 -20.34 4.64
C PHE A 209 -20.55 -19.22 4.51
N ALA A 210 -20.89 -17.97 4.83
CA ALA A 210 -19.95 -16.85 4.73
C ALA A 210 -18.71 -17.07 5.60
N ASP A 211 -18.93 -17.53 6.84
CA ASP A 211 -17.84 -17.85 7.77
C ASP A 211 -17.00 -19.04 7.29
N LEU A 212 -17.65 -20.13 6.87
CA LEU A 212 -16.99 -21.31 6.30
C LEU A 212 -16.14 -20.95 5.06
N TYR A 213 -16.70 -20.17 4.15
CA TYR A 213 -16.08 -19.78 2.89
C TYR A 213 -14.88 -18.85 3.12
N ALA A 214 -14.99 -17.87 4.01
CA ALA A 214 -13.88 -16.97 4.36
C ALA A 214 -12.71 -17.73 5.00
N GLN A 215 -13.00 -18.62 5.95
CA GLN A 215 -11.99 -19.45 6.61
C GLN A 215 -11.32 -20.39 5.61
N THR A 216 -12.11 -21.00 4.73
CA THR A 216 -11.63 -21.88 3.67
C THR A 216 -10.60 -21.20 2.78
N ILE A 217 -10.89 -19.97 2.33
CA ILE A 217 -9.95 -19.17 1.53
C ILE A 217 -8.69 -18.90 2.33
N THR A 218 -8.83 -18.44 3.58
CA THR A 218 -7.70 -18.10 4.44
C THR A 218 -6.77 -19.28 4.66
N TYR A 219 -7.31 -20.43 5.08
CA TYR A 219 -6.50 -21.62 5.35
C TYR A 219 -5.93 -22.24 4.08
N GLY A 220 -6.66 -22.22 2.96
CA GLY A 220 -6.13 -22.72 1.70
C GLY A 220 -4.98 -21.86 1.17
N LEU A 221 -5.06 -20.52 1.28
CA LEU A 221 -3.95 -19.61 0.96
C LEU A 221 -2.76 -19.81 1.87
N PHE A 222 -2.99 -19.95 3.18
CA PHE A 222 -1.92 -20.24 4.14
C PHE A 222 -1.23 -21.58 3.86
N ALA A 223 -1.99 -22.64 3.58
CA ALA A 223 -1.47 -23.95 3.20
C ALA A 223 -0.71 -23.92 1.87
N ALA A 224 -1.19 -23.15 0.88
CA ALA A 224 -0.49 -22.96 -0.38
C ALA A 224 0.82 -22.18 -0.17
N ARG A 225 0.80 -21.12 0.65
CA ARG A 225 1.98 -20.29 0.94
C ARG A 225 3.07 -21.08 1.65
N THR A 226 2.73 -21.93 2.62
CA THR A 226 3.68 -22.80 3.33
C THR A 226 4.36 -23.83 2.44
N ARG A 227 3.80 -24.12 1.26
CA ARG A 227 4.37 -25.02 0.25
C ARG A 227 5.15 -24.30 -0.85
N ALA A 228 4.99 -22.98 -0.97
CA ALA A 228 5.66 -22.19 -1.99
C ALA A 228 7.11 -21.90 -1.57
N GLN A 229 8.07 -22.21 -2.45
CA GLN A 229 9.49 -22.00 -2.17
C GLN A 229 9.96 -20.55 -2.39
N ASN A 230 9.29 -19.79 -3.28
CA ASN A 230 9.68 -18.42 -3.65
C ASN A 230 8.44 -17.51 -3.74
N SER A 231 8.35 -16.65 -4.76
CA SER A 231 7.23 -15.74 -5.03
C SER A 231 5.89 -16.47 -4.91
N PHE A 232 4.90 -15.76 -4.36
CA PHE A 232 3.56 -16.30 -4.16
C PHE A 232 2.57 -15.36 -4.82
N ASN A 233 1.76 -15.91 -5.72
CA ASN A 233 0.73 -15.18 -6.43
C ASN A 233 -0.55 -16.03 -6.52
N ARG A 234 -1.65 -15.40 -6.94
CA ARG A 234 -2.96 -16.06 -7.05
C ARG A 234 -2.96 -17.35 -7.88
N GLN A 235 -2.18 -17.43 -8.96
CA GLN A 235 -2.12 -18.63 -9.80
C GLN A 235 -1.43 -19.78 -9.06
N MET A 236 -0.37 -19.47 -8.31
CA MET A 236 0.33 -20.44 -7.47
C MET A 236 -0.54 -20.91 -6.30
N ALA A 237 -1.39 -20.04 -5.76
CA ALA A 237 -2.35 -20.44 -4.73
C ALA A 237 -3.25 -21.59 -5.21
N TYR A 238 -3.81 -21.49 -6.41
CA TYR A 238 -4.59 -22.59 -7.00
C TYR A 238 -3.75 -23.86 -7.22
N ALA A 239 -2.53 -23.73 -7.75
CA ALA A 239 -1.69 -24.86 -8.08
C ALA A 239 -1.21 -25.67 -6.87
N LEU A 240 -1.09 -25.03 -5.70
CA LEU A 240 -0.50 -25.62 -4.49
C LEU A 240 -1.52 -26.17 -3.49
N ILE A 241 -2.82 -26.01 -3.76
CA ILE A 241 -3.90 -26.57 -2.95
C ILE A 241 -4.07 -28.06 -3.25
N PRO A 242 -4.23 -28.93 -2.24
CA PRO A 242 -4.48 -30.35 -2.46
C PRO A 242 -5.68 -30.59 -3.37
N ALA A 243 -5.52 -31.40 -4.42
CA ALA A 243 -6.57 -31.74 -5.37
C ALA A 243 -7.69 -32.62 -4.78
N THR A 244 -7.56 -33.06 -3.52
CA THR A 244 -8.40 -34.08 -2.88
C THR A 244 -9.78 -33.59 -2.43
N ILE A 245 -10.12 -32.30 -2.59
CA ILE A 245 -11.45 -31.77 -2.25
C ILE A 245 -11.98 -30.94 -3.43
N GLY A 246 -12.80 -31.56 -4.28
CA GLY A 246 -13.25 -30.99 -5.56
C GLY A 246 -13.94 -29.62 -5.43
N ILE A 247 -14.78 -29.43 -4.41
CA ILE A 247 -15.49 -28.16 -4.20
C ILE A 247 -14.55 -27.04 -3.73
N LEU A 248 -13.51 -27.37 -2.95
CA LEU A 248 -12.46 -26.40 -2.60
C LEU A 248 -11.70 -25.95 -3.85
N ARG A 249 -11.46 -26.87 -4.79
CA ARG A 249 -10.79 -26.55 -6.04
C ARG A 249 -11.61 -25.57 -6.89
N ASP A 250 -12.93 -25.73 -6.96
CA ASP A 250 -13.80 -24.84 -7.73
C ASP A 250 -13.86 -23.43 -7.12
N VAL A 251 -13.93 -23.33 -5.79
CA VAL A 251 -13.84 -22.05 -5.06
C VAL A 251 -12.52 -21.34 -5.33
N PHE A 252 -11.40 -22.06 -5.19
CA PHE A 252 -10.09 -21.48 -5.45
C PHE A 252 -9.82 -21.19 -6.92
N GLN A 253 -10.41 -21.97 -7.84
CA GLN A 253 -10.36 -21.68 -9.27
C GLN A 253 -11.06 -20.36 -9.57
N PHE A 254 -12.23 -20.12 -9.00
CA PHE A 254 -12.95 -18.86 -9.19
C PHE A 254 -12.14 -17.65 -8.69
N ILE A 255 -11.56 -17.75 -7.49
CA ILE A 255 -10.81 -16.64 -6.89
C ILE A 255 -9.45 -16.43 -7.58
N SER A 256 -8.79 -17.50 -8.02
CA SER A 256 -7.43 -17.43 -8.57
C SER A 256 -7.39 -17.21 -10.09
N LEU A 257 -8.34 -17.80 -10.82
CA LEU A 257 -8.36 -17.82 -12.29
C LEU A 257 -9.62 -17.16 -12.87
N GLY A 258 -10.65 -16.94 -12.07
CA GLY A 258 -11.86 -16.22 -12.47
C GLY A 258 -11.72 -14.69 -12.36
N LYS A 259 -12.88 -14.03 -12.35
CA LYS A 259 -13.02 -12.58 -12.15
C LYS A 259 -13.76 -12.31 -10.83
N PRO A 260 -13.07 -12.41 -9.69
CA PRO A 260 -13.66 -12.04 -8.40
C PRO A 260 -13.93 -10.52 -8.35
N SER A 261 -14.70 -10.08 -7.36
CA SER A 261 -14.97 -8.64 -7.20
C SER A 261 -13.68 -7.86 -6.91
N PRO A 262 -13.59 -6.57 -7.26
CA PRO A 262 -12.41 -5.76 -6.96
C PRO A 262 -12.05 -5.72 -5.46
N GLN A 263 -13.04 -5.90 -4.59
CA GLN A 263 -12.86 -5.98 -3.13
C GLN A 263 -12.20 -7.30 -2.72
N MET A 264 -12.58 -8.43 -3.35
CA MET A 264 -11.90 -9.72 -3.16
C MET A 264 -10.47 -9.69 -3.68
N GLU A 265 -10.21 -9.08 -4.85
CA GLU A 265 -8.86 -8.97 -5.43
C GLU A 265 -7.90 -8.19 -4.54
N ALA A 266 -8.39 -7.22 -3.75
CA ALA A 266 -7.56 -6.47 -2.82
C ALA A 266 -7.15 -7.27 -1.57
N ILE A 267 -7.82 -8.40 -1.29
CA ILE A 267 -7.63 -9.22 -0.09
C ILE A 267 -6.79 -10.47 -0.38
N VAL A 268 -6.98 -11.09 -1.56
CA VAL A 268 -6.42 -12.40 -1.95
C VAL A 268 -5.17 -12.25 -2.82
#